data_AF-Q326M6-F1
#
_entry.id   AF-Q326M6-F1
#
_cell.length_a   1.000
_cell.length_b   1.000
_cell.length_c   1.000
_cell.angle_alpha   90.00
_cell.angle_beta   90.00
_cell.angle_gamma   90.00
#
_symmetry.space_group_name_H-M   'P 1'
#
loop_
_entity.id
_entity.type
_entity.pdbx_description
1 polymer ?
#
loop_
_entity_poly.entity_id
_entity_poly.type
_entity_poly.pdbx_seq_one_letter_code
_entity_poly.pdbx_strand_id
1 'polypeptide(L)'
;MSQIENAVTSSPKRIYRKGNPLTGAEKQRISVSRKKGTHKAINVFIQSELKDDLTQLCKDSGLTQKEMIEHWILKEKAAVDDANRR
;
A
#
# COMPACT_ATOMS: atom_id res chain seq x y z
N MET A 1 46.61 10.68 -39.64
CA MET A 1 45.94 9.46 -39.13
C MET A 1 44.94 9.92 -38.09
N SER A 2 43.65 9.87 -38.43
CA SER A 2 42.54 10.31 -37.58
C SER A 2 42.15 9.17 -36.66
N GLN A 3 42.22 9.37 -35.36
CA GLN A 3 41.56 8.49 -34.40
C GLN A 3 40.58 9.34 -33.60
N ILE A 4 39.32 9.27 -34.04
CA ILE A 4 38.16 9.80 -33.32
C ILE A 4 37.90 8.76 -32.22
N GLU A 5 38.69 8.81 -31.15
CA GLU A 5 38.52 7.92 -30.02
C GLU A 5 37.29 8.37 -29.23
N ASN A 6 36.23 7.60 -29.40
CA ASN A 6 35.13 7.39 -28.48
C ASN A 6 34.61 8.67 -27.81
N ALA A 7 33.63 9.28 -28.46
CA ALA A 7 32.66 10.15 -27.81
C ALA A 7 31.96 9.36 -26.67
N VAL A 8 32.63 9.28 -25.52
CA VAL A 8 32.02 8.96 -24.24
C VAL A 8 31.02 10.08 -24.05
N THR A 9 29.78 9.79 -24.42
CA THR A 9 28.62 10.63 -24.16
C THR A 9 28.49 10.68 -22.65
N SER A 10 29.24 11.58 -22.04
CA SER A 10 29.10 11.96 -20.65
C SER A 10 27.79 12.72 -20.57
N SER A 11 26.68 11.98 -20.56
CA SER A 11 25.42 12.53 -20.08
C SER A 11 25.73 13.16 -18.73
N PRO A 12 25.51 14.48 -18.54
CA PRO A 12 25.81 15.12 -17.27
C PRO A 12 25.10 14.36 -16.17
N LYS A 13 25.86 13.90 -15.18
CA LYS A 13 25.29 13.24 -13.98
C LYS A 13 24.17 14.15 -13.48
N ARG A 14 22.93 13.65 -13.53
CA ARG A 14 21.74 14.41 -13.12
C ARG A 14 22.06 15.07 -11.78
N ILE A 15 22.00 16.41 -11.74
CA ILE A 15 22.16 17.16 -10.49
C ILE A 15 21.00 16.72 -9.60
N TYR A 16 21.27 15.79 -8.70
CA TYR A 16 20.27 15.26 -7.78
C TYR A 16 19.72 16.46 -7.01
N ARG A 17 18.40 16.64 -6.99
CA ARG A 17 17.77 17.77 -6.30
C ARG A 17 18.27 17.78 -4.86
N LYS A 18 19.06 18.80 -4.50
CA LYS A 18 19.63 19.07 -3.17
C LYS A 18 18.50 19.36 -2.17
N GLY A 19 17.86 18.31 -1.68
CA GLY A 19 17.14 18.32 -0.43
C GLY A 19 17.74 17.26 0.47
N ASN A 20 17.77 17.48 1.78
CA ASN A 20 18.05 16.41 2.74
C ASN A 20 17.08 15.24 2.45
N PRO A 21 17.54 13.98 2.52
CA PRO A 21 16.65 12.85 2.35
C PRO A 21 15.50 12.94 3.36
N LEU A 22 14.28 12.68 2.91
CA LEU A 22 13.12 12.63 3.81
C LEU A 22 13.40 11.67 4.96
N THR A 23 13.20 12.14 6.18
CA THR A 23 13.26 11.32 7.38
C THR A 23 12.20 10.23 7.34
N GLY A 24 12.39 9.15 8.10
CA GLY A 24 11.39 8.09 8.21
C GLY A 24 10.01 8.62 8.63
N ALA A 25 9.99 9.59 9.55
CA ALA A 25 8.77 10.25 10.01
C ALA A 25 8.08 11.07 8.90
N GLU A 26 8.82 11.79 8.06
CA GLU A 26 8.24 12.50 6.92
C GLU A 26 7.66 11.56 5.88
N LYS A 27 8.37 10.48 5.53
CA LYS A 27 7.87 9.46 4.60
C LYS A 27 6.57 8.84 5.12
N GLN A 28 6.51 8.52 6.41
CA GLN A 28 5.31 7.99 7.03
C GLN A 28 4.15 8.99 7.01
N ARG A 29 4.40 10.26 7.36
CA ARG A 29 3.38 11.33 7.30
C ARG A 29 2.83 11.52 5.89
N ILE A 30 3.69 11.51 4.87
CA ILE A 30 3.27 11.61 3.46
C ILE A 30 2.44 10.38 3.05
N SER A 31 2.88 9.18 3.42
CA SER A 31 2.15 7.93 3.15
C SER A 31 0.75 7.93 3.77
N VAL A 32 0.66 8.31 5.04
CA VAL A 32 -0.61 8.45 5.76
C VAL A 32 -1.49 9.53 5.13
N SER A 33 -0.92 10.69 4.77
CA SER A 33 -1.68 11.78 4.15
C SER A 33 -2.29 11.36 2.80
N ARG A 34 -1.55 10.60 1.99
CA ARG A 34 -2.06 10.02 0.74
C ARG A 34 -3.18 9.02 0.99
N LYS A 35 -3.02 8.13 2.00
CA LYS A 35 -4.03 7.12 2.34
C LYS A 35 -5.33 7.73 2.88
N LYS A 36 -5.28 8.83 3.64
CA LYS A 36 -6.47 9.50 4.17
C LYS A 36 -7.47 9.99 3.11
N GLY A 37 -7.00 10.24 1.88
CA GLY A 37 -7.88 10.65 0.77
C GLY A 37 -8.69 9.50 0.16
N THR A 38 -8.19 8.26 0.24
CA THR A 38 -8.82 7.09 -0.37
C THR A 38 -9.39 6.11 0.65
N HIS A 39 -8.91 6.13 1.89
CA HIS A 39 -9.27 5.21 2.95
C HIS A 39 -9.67 5.98 4.20
N LYS A 40 -10.70 5.48 4.89
CA LYS A 40 -11.05 5.90 6.25
C LYS A 40 -10.45 4.92 7.25
N ALA A 41 -9.93 5.43 8.37
CA ALA A 41 -9.47 4.59 9.47
C ALA A 41 -10.67 4.12 10.31
N ILE A 42 -10.66 2.86 10.72
CA ILE A 42 -11.62 2.29 11.67
C ILE A 42 -10.87 1.74 12.87
N ASN A 43 -11.41 1.94 14.07
CA ASN A 43 -10.90 1.31 15.28
C ASN A 43 -11.86 0.19 15.66
N VAL A 44 -11.35 -1.04 15.75
CA VAL A 44 -12.16 -2.24 15.98
C VAL A 44 -11.61 -3.04 17.14
N PHE A 45 -12.50 -3.53 17.98
CA PHE A 45 -12.20 -4.50 19.02
C PHE A 45 -12.92 -5.80 18.66
N ILE A 46 -12.18 -6.90 18.69
CA ILE A 46 -12.69 -8.26 18.45
C ILE A 46 -12.33 -9.13 19.64
N GLN A 47 -13.02 -10.26 19.79
CA GLN A 47 -12.70 -11.26 20.81
C GLN A 47 -11.27 -11.76 20.62
N SER A 48 -10.58 -12.03 21.74
CA SER A 48 -9.17 -12.45 21.75
C SER A 48 -8.94 -13.69 20.90
N GLU A 49 -9.86 -14.64 20.98
CA GLU A 49 -9.79 -15.94 20.32
C GLU A 49 -9.86 -15.77 18.80
N LEU A 50 -10.70 -14.86 18.32
CA LEU A 50 -10.88 -14.57 16.90
C LEU A 50 -9.69 -13.83 16.28
N LYS A 51 -8.86 -13.17 17.08
CA LYS A 51 -7.69 -12.44 16.59
C LYS A 51 -6.63 -13.40 16.04
N ASP A 52 -6.45 -14.54 16.70
CA ASP A 52 -5.48 -15.54 16.28
C ASP A 52 -5.95 -16.21 14.98
N ASP A 53 -7.25 -16.55 14.92
CA ASP A 53 -7.89 -17.06 13.70
C ASP A 53 -7.78 -16.07 12.54
N LEU A 54 -8.08 -14.80 12.76
CA LEU A 54 -7.92 -13.75 11.74
C LEU A 54 -6.47 -13.68 11.24
N THR A 55 -5.51 -13.75 12.16
CA THR A 55 -4.08 -13.69 11.81
C THR A 55 -3.67 -14.90 10.97
N GLN A 56 -4.17 -16.09 11.30
CA GLN A 56 -3.89 -17.30 10.54
C GLN A 56 -4.55 -17.25 9.15
N LEU A 57 -5.82 -16.87 9.07
CA LEU A 57 -6.53 -16.69 7.79
C LEU A 57 -5.83 -15.68 6.87
N CYS A 58 -5.30 -14.59 7.43
CA CYS A 58 -4.51 -13.62 6.68
C CYS A 58 -3.22 -14.23 6.12
N LYS A 59 -2.51 -15.03 6.92
CA LYS A 59 -1.29 -15.73 6.45
C LYS A 59 -1.61 -16.73 5.34
N ASP A 60 -2.65 -17.52 5.51
CA ASP A 60 -3.02 -18.59 4.57
C ASP A 60 -3.52 -18.04 3.22
N SER A 61 -4.21 -16.89 3.26
CA SER A 61 -4.67 -16.19 2.05
C SER A 61 -3.63 -15.27 1.41
N GLY A 62 -2.51 -14.99 2.11
CA GLY A 62 -1.52 -14.00 1.69
C GLY A 62 -2.04 -12.56 1.71
N LEU A 63 -3.15 -12.30 2.42
CA LEU A 63 -3.76 -10.98 2.53
C LEU A 63 -3.38 -10.30 3.84
N THR A 64 -3.30 -8.98 3.82
CA THR A 64 -3.23 -8.18 5.05
C THR A 64 -4.57 -8.21 5.78
N GLN A 65 -4.58 -7.98 7.10
CA GLN A 65 -5.84 -7.89 7.88
C GLN A 65 -6.82 -6.86 7.29
N LYS A 66 -6.31 -5.74 6.76
CA LYS A 66 -7.12 -4.73 6.06
C LYS A 66 -7.81 -5.32 4.84
N GLU A 67 -7.06 -6.00 3.98
CA GLU A 67 -7.58 -6.59 2.75
C GLU A 67 -8.57 -7.72 3.04
N MET A 68 -8.33 -8.52 4.09
CA MET A 68 -9.28 -9.54 4.54
C MET A 68 -10.61 -8.92 4.97
N ILE A 69 -10.57 -7.83 5.75
CA ILE A 69 -11.78 -7.10 6.15
C ILE A 69 -12.49 -6.50 4.93
N GLU A 70 -11.77 -5.86 4.01
CA GLU A 70 -12.35 -5.33 2.76
C GLU A 70 -12.99 -6.44 1.92
N HIS A 71 -12.36 -7.62 1.85
CA HIS A 71 -12.88 -8.78 1.13
C HIS A 71 -14.20 -9.29 1.73
N TRP A 72 -14.28 -9.44 3.06
CA TRP A 72 -15.53 -9.84 3.73
C TRP A 72 -16.65 -8.83 3.55
N ILE A 73 -16.35 -7.53 3.64
CA ILE A 73 -17.35 -6.47 3.42
C ILE A 73 -17.89 -6.51 1.99
N LEU A 74 -17.02 -6.66 0.98
CA LEU A 74 -17.44 -6.75 -0.42
C LEU A 74 -18.28 -7.99 -0.69
N LYS A 75 -17.89 -9.14 -0.13
CA LYS A 75 -18.62 -10.40 -0.27
C LYS A 75 -20.02 -10.31 0.34
N GLU A 76 -20.12 -9.78 1.55
CA GLU A 76 -21.40 -9.62 2.25
C GLU A 76 -22.29 -8.61 1.53
N LYS A 77 -21.73 -7.49 1.09
CA LYS A 77 -22.46 -6.49 0.33
C LYS A 77 -23.04 -7.07 -0.96
N ALA A 78 -22.26 -7.86 -1.70
CA ALA A 78 -22.73 -8.51 -2.91
C ALA A 78 -23.89 -9.48 -2.63
N ALA A 79 -23.79 -10.27 -1.55
CA ALA A 79 -24.86 -11.19 -1.15
C ALA A 79 -26.16 -10.45 -0.79
N VAL A 80 -26.06 -9.32 -0.09
CA VAL A 80 -27.21 -8.47 0.26
C VAL A 80 -27.83 -7.80 -0.98
N ASP A 81 -27.00 -7.29 -1.89
CA ASP A 81 -27.46 -6.66 -3.13
C ASP A 81 -28.19 -7.67 -4.04
N ASP A 82 -27.71 -8.92 -4.09
CA ASP A 82 -28.36 -10.01 -4.82
C ASP A 82 -29.69 -10.45 -4.18
N ALA A 83 -29.78 -10.44 -2.85
CA ALA A 83 -31.00 -10.76 -2.12
C ALA A 83 -32.09 -9.70 -2.33
N ASN A 84 -31.73 -8.41 -2.33
CA ASN A 84 -32.68 -7.31 -2.53
C ASN A 84 -33.18 -7.17 -3.98
N ARG A 85 -32.49 -7.80 -4.95
CA ARG A 85 -32.92 -7.81 -6.35
C ARG A 85 -34.01 -8.85 -6.64
N ARG A 86 -34.14 -9.88 -5.80
CA ARG A 86 -35.11 -10.98 -5.95
C ARG A 86 -36.45 -10.61 -5.32
#